data_AF-A0A0C9ZJ22-F1
#
_entry.id   AF-A0A0C9ZJ22-F1
#
_cell.length_a   1.000
_cell.length_b   1.000
_cell.length_c   1.000
_cell.angle_alpha   90.00
_cell.angle_beta   90.00
_cell.angle_gamma   90.00
#
_symmetry.space_group_name_H-M   'P 1'
#
loop_
_entity.id
_entity.type
_entity.pdbx_description
1 polymer ?
#
loop_
_entity_poly.entity_id
_entity_poly.type
_entity_poly.pdbx_seq_one_letter_code
_entity_poly.pdbx_strand_id
1 'polypeptide(L)'
;VYDFTRKVPHGRVTTYKDVCTAIGQGSPRSVGSALRKNPFAPTVPCHRVVASNYYVGGFFGEWGASRCSAKIHMLTNEGVEFTTDGYLATKSVIWRG
;
A
#
# COMPACT_ATOMS: atom_id res chain seq x y z
N VAL A 1 -5.89 6.53 9.32
CA VAL A 1 -5.44 5.19 9.73
C VAL A 1 -6.21 4.15 8.94
N TYR A 2 -6.64 3.14 9.68
CA TYR A 2 -7.30 1.96 9.18
C TYR A 2 -8.59 2.26 8.40
N ASP A 3 -9.42 3.20 8.88
CA ASP A 3 -10.69 3.54 8.21
C ASP A 3 -10.51 4.06 6.78
N PHE A 4 -9.46 4.85 6.54
CA PHE A 4 -9.14 5.30 5.19
C PHE A 4 -8.63 4.13 4.33
N THR A 5 -7.74 3.30 4.87
CA THR A 5 -7.22 2.12 4.17
C THR A 5 -8.32 1.13 3.79
N ARG A 6 -9.37 0.98 4.61
CA ARG A 6 -10.55 0.15 4.30
C ARG A 6 -11.34 0.63 3.09
N LYS A 7 -11.26 1.92 2.75
CA LYS A 7 -11.94 2.50 1.58
C LYS A 7 -11.22 2.22 0.27
N VAL A 8 -9.95 1.79 0.31
CA VAL A 8 -9.18 1.48 -0.90
C VAL A 8 -9.83 0.28 -1.60
N PRO A 9 -10.39 0.43 -2.82
CA PRO A 9 -11.10 -0.65 -3.49
C PRO A 9 -10.16 -1.81 -3.86
N HIS A 10 -10.74 -2.98 -4.09
CA HIS A 10 -10.03 -4.11 -4.68
C HIS A 10 -9.50 -3.73 -6.08
N GLY A 11 -8.27 -4.14 -6.39
CA GLY A 11 -7.61 -3.82 -7.65
C GLY A 11 -7.10 -2.37 -7.73
N ARG A 12 -7.04 -1.67 -6.59
CA ARG A 12 -6.52 -0.31 -6.48
C ARG A 12 -5.44 -0.23 -5.40
N VAL A 13 -4.54 0.74 -5.56
CA VAL A 13 -3.50 1.05 -4.57
C VAL A 13 -3.50 2.53 -4.22
N THR A 14 -3.10 2.85 -3.00
CA THR A 14 -2.85 4.21 -2.52
C THR A 14 -1.42 4.33 -2.02
N THR A 15 -0.92 5.53 -1.80
CA THR A 15 0.41 5.72 -1.20
C THR A 15 0.32 6.08 0.28
N TYR A 16 1.39 5.84 1.05
CA TYR A 16 1.50 6.34 2.43
C TYR A 16 1.33 7.86 2.49
N LYS A 17 1.77 8.58 1.45
CA LYS A 17 1.57 10.02 1.32
C LYS A 17 0.10 10.37 1.16
N ASP A 18 -0.60 9.74 0.22
CA ASP A 18 -2.03 10.04 -0.04
C ASP A 18 -2.88 9.73 1.20
N VAL A 19 -2.59 8.62 1.90
CA VAL A 19 -3.25 8.29 3.17
C VAL A 19 -3.00 9.38 4.22
N CYS A 20 -1.74 9.83 4.37
CA CYS A 20 -1.40 10.88 5.31
C CYS A 20 -2.11 12.20 4.96
N THR A 21 -2.12 12.58 3.68
CA THR A 21 -2.78 13.78 3.16
C THR A 21 -4.28 13.73 3.42
N ALA A 22 -4.94 12.60 3.17
CA ALA A 22 -6.37 12.45 3.39
C ALA A 22 -6.78 12.49 4.87
N ILE A 23 -5.92 12.05 5.79
CA ILE A 23 -6.17 12.15 7.24
C ILE A 23 -5.89 13.58 7.73
N GLY A 24 -5.02 14.34 7.05
CA GLY A 24 -4.69 15.73 7.41
C GLY A 24 -3.74 15.88 8.61
N GLN A 25 -3.17 14.78 9.11
CA GLN A 25 -2.27 14.80 10.28
C GLN A 25 -1.23 13.67 10.23
N GLY A 26 -0.12 13.87 10.96
CA GLY A 26 0.97 12.92 11.05
C GLY A 26 1.94 13.00 9.87
N SER A 27 2.62 11.87 9.58
CA SER A 27 3.55 11.75 8.47
C SER A 27 3.34 10.43 7.70
N PRO A 28 3.80 10.33 6.44
CA PRO A 28 3.77 9.07 5.71
C PRO A 28 4.48 7.92 6.46
N ARG A 29 5.53 8.25 7.23
CA ARG A 29 6.24 7.28 8.09
C ARG A 29 5.35 6.79 9.25
N SER A 30 4.60 7.67 9.91
CA SER A 30 3.68 7.26 10.98
C SER A 30 2.51 6.43 10.45
N VAL A 31 2.03 6.71 9.24
CA VAL A 31 1.06 5.85 8.53
C VAL A 31 1.66 4.45 8.32
N GLY A 32 2.90 4.37 7.83
CA GLY A 32 3.62 3.10 7.68
C GLY A 32 3.74 2.34 9.01
N SER A 33 4.11 3.02 10.09
CA SER A 33 4.18 2.42 11.44
C SER A 33 2.84 1.88 11.93
N ALA A 34 1.74 2.59 11.68
CA ALA A 34 0.40 2.12 12.03
C ALA A 34 0.02 0.87 11.20
N LEU A 35 0.24 0.89 9.89
CA LEU A 35 -0.09 -0.23 9.02
C LEU A 35 0.78 -1.46 9.26
N ARG A 36 2.04 -1.29 9.68
CA ARG A 36 2.93 -2.38 10.09
C ARG A 36 2.41 -3.14 11.31
N LYS A 37 1.72 -2.43 12.22
CA LYS A 37 1.16 -3.00 13.46
C LYS A 37 -0.35 -3.27 13.35
N ASN A 38 -0.89 -3.29 12.13
CA ASN A 38 -2.32 -3.44 11.89
C ASN A 38 -2.85 -4.77 12.46
N PRO A 39 -3.62 -4.76 13.57
CA PRO A 39 -4.16 -5.97 14.16
C PRO A 39 -5.40 -6.48 13.42
N PHE A 40 -5.92 -5.71 12.46
CA PHE A 40 -7.15 -5.98 11.72
C PHE A 40 -6.89 -6.51 10.31
N ALA A 41 -5.68 -6.99 10.03
CA ALA A 41 -5.40 -7.69 8.77
C ALA A 41 -6.18 -9.03 8.76
N PRO A 42 -6.81 -9.44 7.64
CA PRO A 42 -6.81 -8.80 6.32
C PRO A 42 -7.95 -7.79 6.07
N THR A 43 -8.91 -7.64 7.01
CA THR A 43 -10.08 -6.75 6.86
C THR A 43 -9.70 -5.30 6.55
N VAL A 44 -8.59 -4.82 7.14
CA VAL A 44 -7.94 -3.58 6.73
C VAL A 44 -6.84 -3.94 5.71
N PRO A 45 -7.00 -3.62 4.42
CA PRO A 45 -6.12 -4.10 3.35
C PRO A 45 -4.81 -3.31 3.29
N CYS A 46 -3.94 -3.49 4.29
CA CYS A 46 -2.67 -2.77 4.40
C CYS A 46 -1.70 -3.05 3.23
N HIS A 47 -1.86 -4.18 2.52
CA HIS A 47 -1.10 -4.50 1.31
C HIS A 47 -1.38 -3.52 0.16
N ARG A 48 -2.53 -2.84 0.13
CA ARG A 48 -2.88 -1.84 -0.91
C ARG A 48 -2.19 -0.49 -0.74
N VAL A 49 -1.40 -0.28 0.32
CA VAL A 49 -0.69 0.97 0.56
C VAL A 49 0.79 0.83 0.18
N VAL A 50 1.27 1.59 -0.80
CA VAL A 50 2.63 1.52 -1.35
C VAL A 50 3.44 2.81 -1.10
N ALA A 51 4.72 2.81 -1.48
CA ALA A 51 5.55 4.00 -1.38
C ALA A 51 5.06 5.14 -2.30
N SER A 52 5.39 6.38 -1.96
CA SER A 52 4.94 7.57 -2.69
C SER A 52 5.46 7.66 -4.14
N ASN A 53 6.55 6.95 -4.44
CA ASN A 53 7.10 6.79 -5.78
C ASN A 53 6.53 5.55 -6.51
N TYR A 54 5.46 4.96 -5.99
CA TYR A 54 4.82 3.74 -6.50
C TYR A 54 5.70 2.49 -6.46
N TYR A 55 6.73 2.51 -5.61
CA TYR A 55 7.55 1.34 -5.34
C TYR A 55 6.86 0.38 -4.36
N VAL A 56 7.02 -0.91 -4.58
CA VAL A 56 6.54 -1.95 -3.69
C VAL A 56 7.41 -2.00 -2.43
N GLY A 57 6.84 -1.55 -1.31
CA GLY A 57 7.56 -1.49 -0.06
C GLY A 57 6.66 -1.19 1.13
N GLY A 58 7.27 -1.23 2.32
CA GLY A 58 6.66 -0.89 3.60
C GLY A 58 5.70 -1.95 4.16
N PHE A 59 5.67 -3.15 3.57
CA PHE A 59 4.83 -4.26 4.05
C PHE A 59 5.59 -5.07 5.10
N PHE A 60 5.01 -5.23 6.29
CA PHE A 60 5.72 -5.76 7.48
C PHE A 60 7.03 -5.03 7.87
N GLY A 61 7.32 -3.88 7.25
CA GLY A 61 8.60 -3.16 7.41
C GLY A 61 9.66 -3.56 6.38
N GLU A 62 9.33 -4.47 5.47
CA GLU A 62 10.21 -4.92 4.39
C GLU A 62 10.14 -3.99 3.17
N TRP A 63 11.25 -3.95 2.44
CA TRP A 63 11.42 -3.14 1.24
C TRP A 63 12.10 -3.97 0.15
N GLY A 64 11.68 -3.75 -1.09
CA GLY A 64 12.25 -4.42 -2.25
C GLY A 64 11.31 -5.45 -2.86
N ALA A 65 11.36 -5.59 -4.18
CA ALA A 65 10.54 -6.55 -4.92
C ALA A 65 10.69 -7.99 -4.40
N SER A 66 11.93 -8.40 -4.09
CA SER A 66 12.23 -9.74 -3.56
C SER A 66 11.66 -9.99 -2.16
N ARG A 67 11.70 -8.97 -1.29
CA ARG A 67 11.26 -9.08 0.12
C ARG A 67 9.76 -8.83 0.29
N CYS A 68 9.12 -8.22 -0.71
CA CYS A 68 7.69 -7.93 -0.72
C CYS A 68 6.88 -8.91 -1.58
N SER A 69 7.41 -10.11 -1.87
CA SER A 69 6.76 -11.11 -2.73
C SER A 69 5.32 -11.44 -2.31
N ALA A 70 5.06 -11.57 -1.01
CA ALA A 70 3.71 -11.81 -0.49
C ALA A 70 2.73 -10.66 -0.82
N LYS A 71 3.19 -9.41 -0.71
CA LYS A 71 2.38 -8.23 -1.07
C LYS A 71 2.16 -8.14 -2.57
N ILE A 72 3.19 -8.39 -3.37
CA ILE A 72 3.08 -8.45 -4.83
C ILE A 72 2.05 -9.51 -5.21
N HIS A 73 2.16 -10.72 -4.67
CA HIS A 73 1.22 -11.80 -4.95
C HIS A 73 -0.22 -11.43 -4.59
N MET A 74 -0.45 -10.86 -3.40
CA MET A 74 -1.78 -10.37 -3.00
C MET A 74 -2.31 -9.34 -4.00
N LEU A 75 -1.51 -8.34 -4.37
CA LEU A 75 -1.91 -7.29 -5.31
C LEU A 75 -2.14 -7.81 -6.73
N THR A 76 -1.33 -8.75 -7.19
CA THR A 76 -1.48 -9.40 -8.51
C THR A 76 -2.77 -10.22 -8.57
N ASN A 77 -3.14 -10.91 -7.48
CA ASN A 77 -4.45 -11.57 -7.40
C ASN A 77 -5.63 -10.58 -7.48
N GLU A 78 -5.40 -9.30 -7.16
CA GLU A 78 -6.38 -8.24 -7.35
C GLU A 78 -6.34 -7.57 -8.74
N GLY A 79 -5.42 -7.99 -9.62
CA GLY A 79 -5.20 -7.38 -10.94
C GLY A 79 -4.24 -6.18 -10.93
N VAL A 80 -3.43 -6.02 -9.87
CA VAL A 80 -2.41 -4.96 -9.77
C VAL A 80 -1.02 -5.55 -10.01
N GLU A 81 -0.39 -5.11 -11.09
CA GLU A 81 0.92 -5.59 -11.51
C GLU A 81 2.07 -4.65 -11.12
N PHE A 82 3.26 -5.23 -10.94
CA PHE A 82 4.51 -4.54 -10.68
C PHE A 82 5.57 -4.98 -11.67
N THR A 83 6.49 -4.07 -12.00
CA THR A 83 7.69 -4.38 -12.79
C THR A 83 8.64 -5.28 -12.01
N THR A 84 9.60 -5.88 -12.70
CA THR A 84 10.67 -6.69 -12.10
C THR A 84 11.47 -5.93 -11.05
N ASP A 85 11.63 -4.62 -11.23
CA ASP A 85 12.34 -3.75 -10.29
C ASP A 85 11.49 -3.41 -9.05
N GLY A 86 10.18 -3.68 -9.09
CA GLY A 86 9.26 -3.47 -7.98
C GLY A 86 8.43 -2.18 -8.06
N TYR A 87 8.34 -1.54 -9.22
CA TYR A 87 7.49 -0.36 -9.40
C TYR A 87 6.12 -0.75 -9.93
N LEU A 88 5.08 0.00 -9.57
CA LEU A 88 3.74 -0.21 -10.11
C LEU A 88 3.75 -0.12 -11.64
N ALA A 89 3.25 -1.16 -12.32
CA ALA A 89 3.32 -1.26 -13.77
C ALA A 89 2.42 -0.23 -14.48
N THR A 90 1.25 0.06 -13.88
CA THR A 90 0.26 0.97 -14.48
C THR A 90 -0.27 1.95 -13.45
N LYS A 91 -0.36 3.24 -13.81
CA LYS A 91 -0.86 4.30 -12.91
C LYS A 91 -2.40 4.38 -12.81
N SER A 92 -3.16 3.74 -13.70
CA SER A 92 -4.64 3.77 -13.68
C SER A 92 -5.26 3.13 -12.43
N VAL A 93 -4.51 2.25 -11.75
CA VAL A 93 -4.94 1.58 -10.51
C VAL A 93 -4.70 2.43 -9.25
N ILE A 94 -4.13 3.63 -9.39
CA ILE A 94 -3.94 4.54 -8.25
C ILE A 94 -5.30 5.08 -7.79
N TRP A 95 -5.53 5.05 -6.49
CA TRP A 95 -6.69 5.60 -5.79
C TRP A 95 -6.22 6.60 -4.74
N ARG A 96 -6.91 7.74 -4.63
CA ARG A 96 -6.52 8.87 -3.76
C ARG A 96 -7.57 9.30 -2.73
N GLY A 97 -8.68 8.58 -2.63
CA GLY A 97 -9.88 9.04 -1.92
C GLY A 97 -11.00 9.30 -2.90
#